data_AF-A0A2J4P9B6-F1
#
_entry.id   AF-A0A2J4P9B6-F1
#
_cell.length_a   1.000
_cell.length_b   1.000
_cell.length_c   1.000
_cell.angle_alpha   90.00
_cell.angle_beta   90.00
_cell.angle_gamma   90.00
#
_symmetry.space_group_name_H-M   'P 1'
#
loop_
_entity.id
_entity.type
_entity.pdbx_description
1 polymer ?
#
loop_
_entity_poly.entity_id
_entity_poly.type
_entity_poly.pdbx_seq_one_letter_code
_entity_poly.pdbx_strand_id
1 'polypeptide(L)' 'VQAFRLRFYASGRWQDEWQQTQTLPQGLEVTLTLEQSGEIRRLFLLTPGGSQ' A
#
# COMPACT_ATOMS: atom_id res chain seq x y z
N VAL A 1 10.32 8.99 12.03
CA VAL A 1 10.05 8.47 10.66
C VAL A 1 10.41 9.58 9.70
N GLN A 2 11.31 9.32 8.74
CA GLN A 2 11.74 10.31 7.75
C GLN A 2 10.84 10.32 6.53
N ALA A 3 10.34 9.16 6.12
CA ALA A 3 9.44 9.04 5.00
C ALA A 3 8.43 7.91 5.24
N PHE A 4 7.24 8.11 4.67
CA PHE A 4 6.15 7.15 4.59
C PHE A 4 5.70 7.11 3.14
N ARG A 5 5.65 5.92 2.54
CA ARG A 5 5.15 5.72 1.17
C ARG A 5 4.19 4.53 1.14
N LEU A 6 3.12 4.71 0.38
CA LEU A 6 2.21 3.64 -0.01
C LEU A 6 2.38 3.32 -1.48
N ARG A 7 2.26 2.04 -1.83
CA ARG A 7 2.00 1.60 -3.20
C ARG A 7 0.86 0.61 -3.19
N PHE A 8 0.04 0.68 -4.23
CA PHE A 8 -1.23 -0.04 -4.34
C PHE A 8 -1.13 -1.02 -5.49
N TYR A 9 -1.38 -2.30 -5.21
CA TYR A 9 -1.42 -3.34 -6.24
C TYR A 9 -2.84 -3.59 -6.67
N ALA A 10 -3.12 -3.38 -7.95
CA ALA A 10 -4.41 -3.74 -8.55
C ALA A 10 -4.21 -4.03 -10.03
N SER A 11 -5.04 -4.90 -10.59
CA SER A 11 -5.05 -5.22 -12.02
C SER A 11 -3.65 -5.60 -12.56
N GLY A 12 -2.87 -6.33 -11.76
CA GLY A 12 -1.55 -6.81 -12.15
C GLY A 12 -0.40 -5.79 -12.06
N ARG A 13 -0.62 -4.58 -11.54
CA ARG A 13 0.38 -3.51 -11.49
C ARG A 13 0.41 -2.75 -10.17
N TRP A 14 1.60 -2.27 -9.82
CA TRP A 14 1.80 -1.33 -8.73
C TRP A 14 1.53 0.11 -9.18
N GLN A 15 0.94 0.89 -8.29
CA GLN A 15 0.58 2.29 -8.49
C GLN A 15 0.93 3.09 -7.23
N ASP A 16 1.37 4.33 -7.38
CA ASP A 16 1.75 5.17 -6.23
C ASP A 16 0.56 5.99 -5.68
N GLU A 17 -0.55 6.02 -6.43
CA GLU A 17 -1.82 6.62 -6.03
C GLU A 17 -2.96 5.62 -6.16
N TRP A 18 -4.02 5.85 -5.38
CA TRP A 18 -5.26 5.10 -5.45
C TRP A 18 -6.44 6.07 -5.57
N GLN A 19 -7.21 5.96 -6.65
CA GLN A 19 -8.31 6.88 -6.96
C GLN A 19 -9.68 6.21 -6.92
N GLN A 20 -9.72 4.87 -6.84
CA GLN A 20 -10.96 4.09 -6.80
C GLN A 20 -11.51 4.09 -5.36
N THR A 21 -12.43 5.00 -5.07
CA THR A 21 -12.98 5.19 -3.71
C THR A 21 -13.90 4.06 -3.24
N GLN A 22 -14.52 3.33 -4.18
CA GLN A 22 -15.52 2.30 -3.89
C GLN A 22 -14.93 0.89 -3.76
N THR A 23 -13.63 0.72 -4.01
CA THR A 23 -12.97 -0.59 -4.01
C THR A 23 -11.59 -0.50 -3.40
N LEU A 24 -11.20 -1.51 -2.63
CA LEU A 24 -9.83 -1.65 -2.14
C LEU A 24 -8.90 -2.16 -3.26
N PRO A 25 -7.60 -1.82 -3.23
CA PRO A 25 -6.61 -2.52 -4.04
C PRO A 25 -6.47 -3.96 -3.56
N GLN A 26 -5.91 -4.84 -4.40
CA GLN A 26 -5.65 -6.24 -4.04
C GLN A 26 -4.50 -6.38 -3.03
N GLY A 27 -3.57 -5.42 -3.03
CA GLY A 27 -2.48 -5.40 -2.07
C GLY A 27 -1.97 -3.99 -1.78
N LEU A 28 -1.32 -3.86 -0.63
CA LEU A 28 -0.71 -2.62 -0.15
C LEU A 28 0.75 -2.90 0.22
N GLU A 29 1.68 -2.14 -0.37
CA GLU A 29 3.03 -2.01 0.15
C GLU A 29 3.10 -0.77 1.05
N VAL A 30 3.57 -0.97 2.28
CA VAL A 30 3.84 0.09 3.23
C VAL A 30 5.35 0.18 3.44
N THR A 31 5.90 1.34 3.15
CA THR A 31 7.33 1.62 3.29
C THR A 31 7.55 2.72 4.32
N LEU A 32 8.32 2.42 5.37
CA LEU A 32 8.78 3.36 6.38
C LEU A 32 10.29 3.55 6.26
N THR A 33 10.74 4.80 6.12
CA THR A 33 12.15 5.16 6.27
C THR A 33 12.39 5.67 7.68
N LEU A 34 13.27 5.00 8.41
CA LEU A 34 13.62 5.29 9.80
C LEU A 34 15.05 5.84 9.85
N GLU A 35 15.26 6.87 10.67
CA GLU A 35 16.52 7.63 10.73
C GLU A 35 17.76 6.76 11.01
N GLN A 36 17.59 5.69 11.79
CA GLN A 36 18.70 4.87 12.28
C GLN A 36 18.70 3.44 11.76
N SER A 37 17.53 2.92 11.38
CA SER A 37 17.34 1.50 11.03
C SER A 37 17.05 1.26 9.54
N GLY A 38 17.08 2.32 8.72
CA GLY A 38 16.89 2.20 7.28
C GLY A 38 15.42 2.01 6.89
N GLU A 39 15.17 1.19 5.87
CA GLU A 39 13.84 1.03 5.29
C GLU A 39 13.15 -0.25 5.76
N ILE A 40 11.93 -0.12 6.28
CA ILE A 40 11.04 -1.24 6.55
C ILE A 40 9.98 -1.28 5.45
N ARG A 41 9.88 -2.43 4.78
CA ARG A 41 8.82 -2.74 3.81
C ARG A 41 7.93 -3.87 4.30
N ARG A 42 6.62 -3.66 4.22
CA ARG A 42 5.61 -4.70 4.50
C ARG A 42 4.58 -4.74 3.38
N LEU A 43 4.27 -5.96 2.95
CA LEU A 43 3.25 -6.24 1.93
C LEU A 43 2.05 -6.88 2.62
N PHE A 44 0.87 -6.33 2.35
CA PHE A 44 -0.41 -6.84 2.83
C PHE A 44 -1.28 -7.21 1.64
N LEU A 45 -1.83 -8.42 1.64
CA LEU A 45 -2.94 -8.75 0.76
C LEU A 45 -4.23 -8.28 1.41
N LEU A 46 -5.07 -7.59 0.64
CA LEU A 46 -6.34 -7.08 1.12
C LEU A 46 -7.46 -7.97 0.60
N THR A 47 -8.31 -8.42 1.50
CA THR A 47 -9.55 -9.10 1.13
C THR A 47 -10.47 -8.08 0.46
N PRO A 48 -11.14 -8.42 -0.66
CA PRO A 48 -12.12 -7.52 -1.27
C PRO A 48 -13.22 -7.18 -0.24
N GLY A 49 -13.20 -5.96 0.27
CA GLY A 49 -14.28 -5.42 1.09
C GLY A 49 -15.37 -4.92 0.17
N GLY A 50 -16.44 -5.70 -0.01
CA GLY A 50 -17.69 -5.15 -0.52
C GLY A 50 -18.29 -4.28 0.57
N SER A 51 -18.68 -3.05 0.24
CA SER A 51 -19.64 -2.28 1.04
C SER A 51 -20.88 -3.15 1.23
N GLN A 52 -21.09 -3.60 2.46
CA GLN A 52 -22.33 -4.27 2.86
C GLN A 52 -23.46 -3.25 2.97
#